data_AF-A0A1V2Q9Z1-F1
#
_entry.id   AF-A0A1V2Q9Z1-F1
#
_cell.length_a   1.000
_cell.length_b   1.000
_cell.length_c   1.000
_cell.angle_alpha   90.00
_cell.angle_beta   90.00
_cell.angle_gamma   90.00
#
_symmetry.space_group_name_H-M   'P 1'
#
loop_
_entity.id
_entity.type
_entity.pdbx_description
1 polymer ?
#
loop_
_entity_poly.entity_id
_entity_poly.type
_entity_poly.pdbx_seq_one_letter_code
_entity_poly.pdbx_strand_id
1 'polypeptide(L)'
;MGPGSGTGTVIRGCRTYANSDDGLVVADFASPVTIDATWSFGNGVNRWDLPATGSGHGFDLGSAAAHRVTRSAAWKNNGHGFTGAGTAPHDLTTNTAFRNAGDGFAFPTAPVVLRDSFAMGNRTQEVLADTAQDDGNTWNEQGWSTDVLRSLDPTAAEGPRNPDGSLPSTTYLTNTKDSTVGAPMTAS
;
A
#
# COMPACT_ATOMS: atom_id res chain seq x y z
N MET A 1 -7.34 3.03 -19.16
CA MET A 1 -7.91 1.73 -19.56
C MET A 1 -9.43 1.85 -19.43
N GLY A 2 -10.23 1.09 -20.20
CA GLY A 2 -11.69 1.06 -19.97
C GLY A 2 -12.04 0.37 -18.64
N PRO A 3 -13.23 0.59 -18.06
CA PRO A 3 -13.59 -0.03 -16.80
C PRO A 3 -13.65 -1.55 -16.98
N GLY A 4 -12.72 -2.25 -16.32
CA GLY A 4 -12.81 -3.70 -16.20
C GLY A 4 -14.04 -4.06 -15.38
N SER A 5 -14.78 -5.09 -15.80
CA SER A 5 -15.91 -5.62 -15.07
C SER A 5 -15.79 -7.14 -15.00
N GLY A 6 -15.67 -7.66 -13.78
CA GLY A 6 -15.42 -9.07 -13.50
C GLY A 6 -15.40 -9.31 -11.99
N THR A 7 -16.29 -10.18 -11.52
CA THR A 7 -16.39 -10.50 -10.09
C THR A 7 -15.31 -11.49 -9.66
N GLY A 8 -14.85 -11.39 -8.41
CA GLY A 8 -13.85 -12.30 -7.87
C GLY A 8 -12.41 -12.06 -8.34
N THR A 9 -12.11 -10.85 -8.83
CA THR A 9 -10.74 -10.48 -9.23
C THR A 9 -9.83 -10.42 -8.01
N VAL A 10 -8.72 -11.16 -8.06
CA VAL A 10 -7.72 -11.22 -6.98
C VAL A 10 -6.34 -10.89 -7.52
N ILE A 11 -5.61 -10.03 -6.80
CA ILE A 11 -4.20 -9.73 -7.02
C ILE A 11 -3.46 -10.16 -5.75
N ARG A 12 -2.61 -11.18 -5.85
CA ARG A 12 -1.93 -11.77 -4.70
C ARG A 12 -0.46 -12.05 -4.94
N GLY A 13 0.40 -11.75 -3.96
CA GLY A 13 1.82 -12.10 -4.00
C GLY A 13 2.60 -11.31 -5.06
N CYS A 14 2.08 -10.17 -5.50
CA CYS A 14 2.64 -9.37 -6.59
C CYS A 14 3.69 -8.35 -6.09
N ARG A 15 4.53 -7.88 -7.01
CA ARG A 15 5.38 -6.69 -6.80
C ARG A 15 5.19 -5.73 -7.96
N THR A 16 4.89 -4.47 -7.68
CA THR A 16 4.72 -3.40 -8.67
C THR A 16 5.70 -2.27 -8.36
N TYR A 17 6.77 -2.15 -9.14
CA TYR A 17 7.86 -1.27 -8.77
C TYR A 17 8.50 -0.58 -9.94
N ALA A 18 9.06 0.60 -9.65
CA ALA A 18 9.71 1.44 -10.64
C ALA A 18 8.87 1.60 -11.91
N ASN A 19 7.55 1.77 -11.78
CA ASN A 19 6.71 2.24 -12.88
C ASN A 19 6.84 3.77 -12.99
N SER A 20 6.64 4.33 -14.19
CA SER A 20 6.72 5.77 -14.45
C SER A 20 5.54 6.58 -13.87
N ASP A 21 4.44 5.88 -13.60
CA ASP A 21 3.22 6.39 -13.00
C ASP A 21 2.97 5.59 -11.71
N ASP A 22 1.75 5.14 -11.46
CA ASP A 22 1.39 4.34 -10.30
C ASP A 22 1.87 2.88 -10.39
N GLY A 23 1.98 2.23 -9.23
CA GLY A 23 2.31 0.81 -9.12
C GLY A 23 1.16 -0.10 -9.51
N LEU A 24 0.03 0.02 -8.80
CA LEU A 24 -1.19 -0.73 -9.07
C LEU A 24 -2.39 0.22 -9.12
N VAL A 25 -3.11 0.21 -10.24
CA VAL A 25 -4.31 1.02 -10.47
C VAL A 25 -5.52 0.12 -10.66
N VAL A 26 -6.52 0.28 -9.80
CA VAL A 26 -7.87 -0.32 -9.96
C VAL A 26 -8.96 0.75 -9.96
N ALA A 27 -8.59 2.01 -10.12
CA ALA A 27 -9.44 3.19 -9.92
C ALA A 27 -10.79 3.18 -10.64
N ASP A 28 -10.81 2.67 -11.88
CA ASP A 28 -12.00 2.57 -12.74
C ASP A 28 -12.57 1.14 -12.81
N PHE A 29 -12.07 0.19 -12.00
CA PHE A 29 -12.54 -1.19 -12.05
C PHE A 29 -13.88 -1.29 -11.31
N ALA A 30 -14.95 -1.54 -12.06
CA ALA A 30 -16.33 -1.38 -11.58
C ALA A 30 -16.81 -2.48 -10.61
N SER A 31 -15.95 -3.47 -10.31
CA SER A 31 -16.24 -4.55 -9.35
C SER A 31 -15.19 -4.58 -8.24
N PRO A 32 -15.51 -5.04 -7.03
CA PRO A 32 -14.50 -5.18 -5.98
C PRO A 32 -13.31 -6.03 -6.44
N VAL A 33 -12.10 -5.54 -6.13
CA VAL A 33 -10.82 -6.25 -6.33
C VAL A 33 -10.26 -6.55 -4.95
N THR A 34 -9.85 -7.80 -4.74
CA THR A 34 -9.11 -8.19 -3.52
C THR A 34 -7.62 -8.18 -3.81
N ILE A 35 -6.89 -7.31 -3.13
CA ILE A 35 -5.44 -7.18 -3.20
C ILE A 35 -4.86 -7.71 -1.90
N ASP A 36 -3.92 -8.64 -1.97
CA ASP A 36 -3.44 -9.35 -0.79
C ASP A 36 -1.96 -9.69 -0.91
N ALA A 37 -1.19 -9.49 0.17
CA ALA A 37 0.24 -9.78 0.18
C ALA A 37 0.99 -9.23 -1.05
N THR A 38 0.70 -7.97 -1.42
CA THR A 38 1.26 -7.33 -2.61
C THR A 38 2.11 -6.13 -2.22
N TRP A 39 3.24 -5.93 -2.90
CA TRP A 39 4.20 -4.88 -2.57
C TRP A 39 4.35 -3.87 -3.70
N SER A 40 4.31 -2.57 -3.39
CA SER A 40 4.38 -1.51 -4.38
C SER A 40 5.42 -0.45 -4.02
N PHE A 41 6.46 -0.25 -4.82
CA PHE A 41 7.56 0.62 -4.41
C PHE A 41 8.30 1.36 -5.52
N GLY A 42 8.80 2.55 -5.19
CA GLY A 42 9.62 3.34 -6.11
C GLY A 42 8.88 3.84 -7.37
N ASN A 43 7.55 3.80 -7.39
CA ASN A 43 6.75 4.22 -8.53
C ASN A 43 6.73 5.75 -8.67
N GLY A 44 6.57 6.25 -9.89
CA GLY A 44 6.54 7.68 -10.24
C GLY A 44 7.87 8.44 -10.15
N VAL A 45 8.97 7.77 -9.82
CA VAL A 45 10.31 8.41 -9.83
C VAL A 45 10.83 8.46 -11.27
N ASN A 46 11.22 9.64 -11.73
CA ASN A 46 11.75 9.84 -13.08
C ASN A 46 13.15 9.21 -13.22
N ARG A 47 13.21 8.02 -13.84
CA ARG A 47 14.45 7.27 -14.09
C ARG A 47 14.91 7.34 -15.54
N TRP A 48 14.10 7.94 -16.41
CA TRP A 48 14.29 7.91 -17.87
C TRP A 48 14.20 9.30 -18.51
N ASP A 49 14.39 10.35 -17.72
CA ASP A 49 14.33 11.76 -18.17
C ASP A 49 13.07 12.08 -18.97
N LEU A 50 11.93 11.53 -18.52
CA LEU A 50 10.63 11.78 -19.13
C LEU A 50 10.23 13.25 -18.95
N PRO A 51 9.54 13.86 -19.93
CA PRO A 51 9.09 15.25 -19.83
C PRO A 51 8.04 15.46 -18.72
N ALA A 52 7.34 14.39 -18.34
CA ALA A 52 6.45 14.33 -17.19
C ALA A 52 6.42 12.91 -16.63
N THR A 53 6.23 12.79 -15.32
CA THR A 53 5.89 11.53 -14.65
C THR A 53 4.44 11.55 -14.22
N GLY A 54 3.88 10.36 -14.03
CA GLY A 54 2.55 10.23 -13.46
C GLY A 54 2.52 10.50 -11.95
N SER A 55 1.40 10.14 -11.31
CA SER A 55 1.13 10.46 -9.91
C SER A 55 2.06 9.71 -8.96
N GLY A 56 2.43 8.48 -9.30
CA GLY A 56 3.42 7.71 -8.57
C GLY A 56 2.89 7.08 -7.29
N HIS A 57 1.61 6.75 -7.22
CA HIS A 57 1.00 6.05 -6.10
C HIS A 57 1.46 4.59 -6.01
N GLY A 58 1.54 4.06 -4.80
CA GLY A 58 1.74 2.63 -4.59
C GLY A 58 0.50 1.84 -5.05
N PHE A 59 -0.65 2.18 -4.46
CA PHE A 59 -1.96 1.60 -4.76
C PHE A 59 -2.97 2.73 -5.00
N ASP A 60 -3.45 2.87 -6.23
CA ASP A 60 -4.58 3.73 -6.57
C ASP A 60 -5.86 2.89 -6.69
N LEU A 61 -6.71 3.03 -5.67
CA LEU A 61 -7.99 2.33 -5.56
C LEU A 61 -9.13 3.12 -6.21
N GLY A 62 -8.91 4.39 -6.58
CA GLY A 62 -9.90 5.28 -7.15
C GLY A 62 -11.23 5.30 -6.40
N SER A 63 -12.33 5.21 -7.16
CA SER A 63 -13.68 5.50 -6.64
C SER A 63 -14.78 4.57 -7.14
N ALA A 64 -14.47 3.67 -8.08
CA ALA A 64 -15.49 2.91 -8.79
C ALA A 64 -16.12 1.78 -7.96
N ALA A 65 -15.35 1.13 -7.08
CA ALA A 65 -15.82 -0.01 -6.31
C ALA A 65 -15.16 -0.15 -4.94
N ALA A 66 -15.78 -0.98 -4.10
CA ALA A 66 -15.32 -1.28 -2.74
C ALA A 66 -14.14 -2.26 -2.74
N HIS A 67 -12.94 -1.78 -3.08
CA HIS A 67 -11.73 -2.60 -3.09
C HIS A 67 -11.27 -2.96 -1.67
N ARG A 68 -10.61 -4.13 -1.55
CA ARG A 68 -10.03 -4.62 -0.30
C ARG A 68 -8.53 -4.80 -0.46
N VAL A 69 -7.74 -4.31 0.49
CA VAL A 69 -6.28 -4.48 0.51
C VAL A 69 -5.83 -5.04 1.85
N THR A 70 -5.16 -6.18 1.83
CA THR A 70 -4.65 -6.82 3.05
C THR A 70 -3.18 -7.18 2.95
N ARG A 71 -2.47 -7.14 4.07
CA ARG A 71 -1.09 -7.68 4.20
C ARG A 71 -0.10 -7.11 3.16
N SER A 72 -0.39 -5.92 2.65
CA SER A 72 0.31 -5.31 1.52
C SER A 72 1.16 -4.12 1.96
N ALA A 73 2.21 -3.82 1.20
CA ALA A 73 3.19 -2.80 1.59
C ALA A 73 3.47 -1.82 0.45
N ALA A 74 3.56 -0.53 0.78
CA ALA A 74 3.90 0.55 -0.13
C ALA A 74 5.09 1.35 0.41
N TRP A 75 6.20 1.44 -0.32
CA TRP A 75 7.35 2.26 0.13
C TRP A 75 8.04 3.05 -0.96
N LYS A 76 8.59 4.21 -0.59
CA LYS A 76 9.40 5.06 -1.47
C LYS A 76 8.73 5.39 -2.82
N ASN A 77 7.40 5.38 -2.89
CA ASN A 77 6.67 5.85 -4.06
C ASN A 77 6.73 7.39 -4.10
N ASN A 78 6.72 7.98 -5.30
CA ASN A 78 6.77 9.43 -5.48
C ASN A 78 5.44 10.11 -5.09
N GLY A 79 4.34 9.37 -5.13
CA GLY A 79 3.02 9.76 -4.64
C GLY A 79 2.67 9.09 -3.31
N HIS A 80 1.37 8.94 -3.04
CA HIS A 80 0.83 8.24 -1.87
C HIS A 80 1.20 6.75 -1.81
N GLY A 81 1.21 6.17 -0.60
CA GLY A 81 1.30 4.73 -0.42
C GLY A 81 0.04 4.02 -0.92
N PHE A 82 -1.09 4.34 -0.29
CA PHE A 82 -2.42 3.86 -0.64
C PHE A 82 -3.35 5.06 -0.81
N THR A 83 -4.16 5.10 -1.86
CA THR A 83 -5.12 6.18 -2.07
C THR A 83 -6.44 5.71 -2.67
N GLY A 84 -7.51 6.42 -2.34
CA GLY A 84 -8.85 6.25 -2.89
C GLY A 84 -9.70 7.48 -2.62
N ALA A 85 -10.77 7.66 -3.39
CA ALA A 85 -11.63 8.84 -3.34
C ALA A 85 -13.09 8.50 -3.67
N GLY A 86 -13.99 9.47 -3.54
CA GLY A 86 -15.40 9.30 -3.90
C GLY A 86 -16.22 8.69 -2.77
N THR A 87 -17.17 7.81 -3.09
CA THR A 87 -18.16 7.30 -2.12
C THR A 87 -18.13 5.79 -1.94
N ALA A 88 -17.33 5.06 -2.73
CA ALA A 88 -17.17 3.62 -2.57
C ALA A 88 -16.36 3.32 -1.29
N PRO A 89 -16.84 2.43 -0.40
CA PRO A 89 -16.13 2.14 0.84
C PRO A 89 -14.97 1.16 0.59
N HIS A 90 -13.77 1.48 1.07
CA HIS A 90 -12.62 0.58 1.00
C HIS A 90 -12.35 -0.14 2.33
N ASP A 91 -11.77 -1.34 2.28
CA ASP A 91 -11.33 -2.10 3.46
C ASP A 91 -9.82 -2.38 3.39
N LEU A 92 -9.07 -1.82 4.32
CA LEU A 92 -7.62 -1.93 4.39
C LEU A 92 -7.22 -2.47 5.77
N THR A 93 -6.60 -3.66 5.81
CA THR A 93 -6.18 -4.29 7.06
C THR A 93 -4.74 -4.81 6.99
N THR A 94 -3.93 -4.58 8.03
CA THR A 94 -2.57 -5.11 8.15
C THR A 94 -1.67 -4.67 6.99
N ASN A 95 -1.71 -3.39 6.62
CA ASN A 95 -0.90 -2.85 5.53
C ASN A 95 0.24 -1.97 6.05
N THR A 96 1.31 -1.82 5.28
CA THR A 96 2.45 -0.96 5.64
C THR A 96 2.66 0.14 4.60
N ALA A 97 2.69 1.41 5.01
CA ALA A 97 3.09 2.55 4.20
C ALA A 97 4.36 3.19 4.76
N PHE A 98 5.46 3.16 4.02
CA PHE A 98 6.75 3.62 4.53
C PHE A 98 7.50 4.55 3.58
N ARG A 99 7.80 5.77 4.04
CA ARG A 99 8.62 6.75 3.29
C ARG A 99 8.15 6.98 1.86
N ASN A 100 6.84 6.97 1.62
CA ASN A 100 6.31 7.50 0.37
C ASN A 100 6.46 9.03 0.40
N ALA A 101 6.76 9.66 -0.73
CA ALA A 101 6.89 11.12 -0.79
C ALA A 101 5.53 11.82 -0.63
N GLY A 102 4.42 11.13 -0.96
CA GLY A 102 3.06 11.49 -0.56
C GLY A 102 2.68 10.96 0.83
N ASP A 103 1.38 10.95 1.10
CA ASP A 103 0.83 10.39 2.35
C ASP A 103 0.88 8.87 2.38
N GLY A 104 0.89 8.28 3.57
CA GLY A 104 0.86 6.84 3.75
C GLY A 104 -0.47 6.25 3.27
N PHE A 105 -1.56 6.68 3.90
CA PHE A 105 -2.93 6.33 3.54
C PHE A 105 -3.74 7.61 3.23
N ALA A 106 -4.10 7.83 1.97
CA ALA A 106 -4.79 9.02 1.49
C ALA A 106 -6.21 8.69 1.02
N PHE A 107 -7.17 8.78 1.93
CA PHE A 107 -8.60 8.60 1.69
C PHE A 107 -9.38 9.84 2.16
N PRO A 108 -9.16 11.02 1.55
CA PRO A 108 -9.71 12.29 2.03
C PRO A 108 -11.24 12.41 1.84
N THR A 109 -11.83 11.55 1.01
CA THR A 109 -13.28 11.60 0.69
C THR A 109 -13.95 10.24 0.77
N ALA A 110 -13.27 9.17 0.35
CA ALA A 110 -13.81 7.82 0.42
C ALA A 110 -14.03 7.36 1.86
N PRO A 111 -15.18 6.75 2.19
CA PRO A 111 -15.30 5.97 3.41
C PRO A 111 -14.25 4.85 3.39
N VAL A 112 -13.59 4.62 4.52
CA VAL A 112 -12.59 3.57 4.62
C VAL A 112 -12.62 2.93 6.00
N VAL A 113 -12.45 1.61 6.02
CA VAL A 113 -12.12 0.86 7.23
C VAL A 113 -10.62 0.58 7.19
N LEU A 114 -9.86 1.13 8.15
CA LEU A 114 -8.41 1.00 8.26
C LEU A 114 -8.03 0.33 9.58
N ARG A 115 -7.49 -0.88 9.52
CA ARG A 115 -7.15 -1.64 10.73
C ARG A 115 -5.71 -2.12 10.73
N ASP A 116 -5.11 -2.11 11.91
CA ASP A 116 -3.83 -2.77 12.20
C ASP A 116 -2.73 -2.39 11.19
N SER A 117 -2.74 -1.16 10.67
CA SER A 117 -1.84 -0.74 9.60
C SER A 117 -0.70 0.13 10.13
N PHE A 118 0.47 -0.03 9.51
CA PHE A 118 1.68 0.70 9.84
C PHE A 118 1.91 1.84 8.86
N ALA A 119 2.08 3.07 9.35
CA ALA A 119 2.52 4.20 8.54
C ALA A 119 3.66 4.96 9.22
N MET A 120 4.77 5.15 8.50
CA MET A 120 5.86 5.97 9.01
C MET A 120 6.72 6.63 7.93
N GLY A 121 7.16 7.86 8.21
CA GLY A 121 8.08 8.60 7.34
C GLY A 121 7.46 9.05 6.02
N ASN A 122 6.15 8.90 5.83
CA ASN A 122 5.41 9.50 4.72
C ASN A 122 5.20 11.00 4.99
N ARG A 123 4.76 11.78 3.98
CA ARG A 123 4.44 13.22 4.16
C ARG A 123 3.48 13.45 5.32
N THR A 124 2.34 12.77 5.27
CA THR A 124 1.46 12.53 6.41
C THR A 124 1.24 11.02 6.52
N GLN A 125 1.10 10.48 7.73
CA GLN A 125 0.88 9.04 7.90
C GLN A 125 -0.50 8.62 7.37
N GLU A 126 -1.50 9.48 7.58
CA GLU A 126 -2.88 9.29 7.14
C GLU A 126 -3.55 10.63 6.80
N VAL A 127 -4.42 10.62 5.80
CA VAL A 127 -5.36 11.70 5.48
C VAL A 127 -6.70 11.03 5.20
N LEU A 128 -7.61 11.12 6.17
CA LEU A 128 -8.86 10.36 6.17
C LEU A 128 -10.07 11.29 6.17
N ALA A 129 -11.15 10.89 5.51
CA ALA A 129 -12.45 11.53 5.61
C ALA A 129 -13.03 11.35 7.03
N ASP A 130 -13.91 12.25 7.45
CA ASP A 130 -14.60 12.17 8.76
C ASP A 130 -15.44 10.89 8.93
N THR A 131 -15.75 10.19 7.84
CA THR A 131 -16.50 8.92 7.83
C THR A 131 -15.61 7.69 7.96
N ALA A 132 -14.29 7.86 8.01
CA ALA A 132 -13.36 6.76 8.19
C ALA A 132 -13.55 6.08 9.54
N GLN A 133 -13.33 4.77 9.55
CA GLN A 133 -13.23 3.96 10.75
C GLN A 133 -11.82 3.39 10.82
N ASP A 134 -11.01 3.95 11.70
CA ASP A 134 -9.62 3.53 11.88
C ASP A 134 -9.35 3.08 13.32
N ASP A 135 -8.71 1.92 13.47
CA ASP A 135 -8.39 1.32 14.77
C ASP A 135 -7.12 0.46 14.70
N GLY A 136 -6.36 0.39 15.79
CA GLY A 136 -5.12 -0.40 15.88
C GLY A 136 -4.00 0.02 14.93
N ASN A 137 -4.12 1.16 14.24
CA ASN A 137 -3.07 1.65 13.36
C ASN A 137 -1.99 2.37 14.15
N THR A 138 -0.81 2.55 13.55
CA THR A 138 0.32 3.17 14.25
C THR A 138 0.09 4.60 14.70
N TRP A 139 -0.85 5.33 14.05
CA TRP A 139 -1.23 6.69 14.43
C TRP A 139 -2.31 6.73 15.52
N ASN A 140 -2.98 5.62 15.80
CA ASN A 140 -3.97 5.51 16.88
C ASN A 140 -3.33 5.28 18.26
N GLU A 141 -2.04 4.91 18.29
CA GLU A 141 -1.33 4.51 19.50
C GLU A 141 0.02 5.21 19.68
N GLN A 142 0.48 5.30 20.93
CA GLN A 142 1.82 5.79 21.23
C GLN A 142 2.89 4.69 21.10
N GLY A 143 4.17 5.11 21.05
CA GLY A 143 5.30 4.19 21.08
C GLY A 143 5.60 3.50 19.75
N TRP A 144 4.98 3.95 18.67
CA TRP A 144 5.39 3.60 17.31
C TRP A 144 6.48 4.57 16.84
N SER A 145 7.66 4.03 16.51
CA SER A 145 8.77 4.75 15.86
C SER A 145 9.48 3.81 14.88
N THR A 146 10.46 4.32 14.13
CA THR A 146 11.26 3.43 13.25
C THR A 146 12.14 2.48 14.05
N ASP A 147 12.36 2.72 15.35
CA ASP A 147 13.22 1.89 16.20
C ASP A 147 12.61 0.53 16.52
N VAL A 148 11.28 0.39 16.40
CA VAL A 148 10.61 -0.90 16.55
C VAL A 148 10.72 -1.76 15.28
N LEU A 149 11.21 -1.22 14.16
CA LEU A 149 11.36 -1.97 12.92
C LEU A 149 12.57 -2.90 13.01
N ARG A 150 12.37 -4.17 12.65
CA ARG A 150 13.43 -5.18 12.65
C ARG A 150 14.48 -4.93 11.57
N SER A 151 14.09 -4.31 10.47
CA SER A 151 15.00 -3.93 9.39
C SER A 151 14.45 -2.76 8.58
N LEU A 152 15.34 -1.85 8.20
CA LEU A 152 15.13 -0.79 7.22
C LEU A 152 15.87 -1.06 5.89
N ASP A 153 16.54 -2.21 5.79
CA ASP A 153 17.22 -2.64 4.58
C ASP A 153 16.24 -3.40 3.65
N PRO A 154 15.93 -2.85 2.46
CA PRO A 154 14.99 -3.47 1.54
C PRO A 154 15.60 -4.60 0.69
N THR A 155 16.91 -4.86 0.78
CA THR A 155 17.64 -5.74 -0.14
C THR A 155 16.97 -7.11 -0.33
N ALA A 156 16.50 -7.74 0.75
CA ALA A 156 15.81 -9.03 0.66
C ALA A 156 14.42 -8.91 0.03
N ALA A 157 13.67 -7.83 0.29
CA ALA A 157 12.33 -7.60 -0.27
C ALA A 157 12.38 -7.35 -1.79
N GLU A 158 13.39 -6.58 -2.22
CA GLU A 158 13.60 -6.18 -3.61
C GLU A 158 14.39 -7.24 -4.42
N GLY A 159 14.92 -8.26 -3.75
CA GLY A 159 15.71 -9.34 -4.34
C GLY A 159 14.91 -10.34 -5.19
N PRO A 160 15.54 -11.45 -5.62
CA PRO A 160 14.85 -12.50 -6.36
C PRO A 160 13.67 -13.11 -5.59
N ARG A 161 12.67 -13.59 -6.33
CA ARG A 161 11.60 -14.45 -5.77
C ARG A 161 12.16 -15.82 -5.37
N ASN A 162 11.40 -16.56 -4.57
CA ASN A 162 11.69 -17.97 -4.33
C ASN A 162 11.53 -18.78 -5.63
N PRO A 163 12.16 -19.96 -5.75
CA PRO A 163 12.04 -20.81 -6.94
C PRO A 163 10.60 -21.23 -7.30
N ASP A 164 9.69 -21.25 -6.32
CA ASP A 164 8.26 -21.54 -6.51
C ASP A 164 7.44 -20.32 -6.99
N GLY A 165 8.08 -19.16 -7.16
CA GLY A 165 7.46 -17.91 -7.58
C GLY A 165 6.90 -17.06 -6.43
N SER A 166 6.90 -17.56 -5.19
CA SER A 166 6.44 -16.79 -4.04
C SER A 166 7.36 -15.60 -3.74
N LEU A 167 6.82 -14.61 -3.02
CA LEU A 167 7.62 -13.49 -2.51
C LEU A 167 8.71 -14.00 -1.55
N PRO A 168 9.88 -13.36 -1.50
CA PRO A 168 10.87 -13.69 -0.47
C PRO A 168 10.30 -13.36 0.91
N SER A 169 10.61 -14.17 1.92
CA SER A 169 10.35 -13.79 3.32
C SER A 169 11.46 -12.85 3.81
N THR A 170 11.08 -11.72 4.41
CA THR A 170 12.01 -10.67 4.82
C THR A 170 11.58 -10.04 6.14
N THR A 171 12.54 -9.50 6.89
CA THR A 171 12.27 -8.71 8.09
C THR A 171 12.11 -7.22 7.80
N TYR A 172 12.35 -6.80 6.55
CA TYR A 172 12.15 -5.41 6.11
C TYR A 172 10.74 -4.95 6.50
N LEU A 173 10.65 -3.83 7.24
CA LEU A 173 9.39 -3.22 7.72
C LEU A 173 8.52 -4.06 8.68
N THR A 174 8.96 -5.27 9.06
CA THR A 174 8.35 -5.99 10.19
C THR A 174 8.77 -5.33 11.50
N ASN A 175 7.96 -5.48 12.56
CA ASN A 175 8.22 -4.79 13.82
C ASN A 175 8.35 -5.75 15.03
N THR A 176 8.86 -5.23 16.14
CA THR A 176 9.04 -5.96 17.40
C THR A 176 7.93 -5.73 18.42
N LYS A 177 7.04 -4.76 18.19
CA LYS A 177 6.03 -4.31 19.15
C LYS A 177 4.77 -5.17 19.07
N ASP A 178 4.21 -5.31 17.87
CA ASP A 178 3.05 -6.14 17.58
C ASP A 178 3.13 -6.69 16.15
N SER A 179 3.24 -8.01 16.03
CA SER A 179 3.34 -8.68 14.72
C SER A 179 2.05 -8.67 13.90
N THR A 180 0.92 -8.24 14.48
CA THR A 180 -0.36 -8.10 13.78
C THR A 180 -0.50 -6.75 13.08
N VAL A 181 0.30 -5.75 13.48
CA VAL A 181 0.29 -4.40 12.90
C VAL A 181 1.30 -4.29 11.76
N GLY A 182 0.81 -3.87 10.59
CA GLY A 182 1.59 -3.74 9.36
C GLY A 182 1.75 -5.05 8.58
N ALA A 183 2.15 -4.93 7.32
CA ALA A 183 2.37 -6.07 6.44
C ALA A 183 3.36 -7.08 7.04
N PRO A 184 3.06 -8.39 6.98
CA PRO A 184 3.92 -9.43 7.58
C PRO A 184 5.21 -9.66 6.78
N MET A 185 5.27 -9.21 5.52
CA MET A 185 6.44 -9.31 4.63
C MET A 185 6.95 -10.75 4.45
N THR A 186 6.03 -11.70 4.41
CA THR A 186 6.28 -13.14 4.21
C THR A 186 5.86 -13.61 2.82
N ALA A 187 6.33 -14.80 2.43
CA ALA A 187 5.79 -15.55 1.30
C ALA A 187 4.26 -15.75 1.43
N SER A 188 3.55 -15.71 0.30
CA SER A 188 2.10 -15.88 0.17
C SER A 188 1.76 -16.78 -1.00
#